data_AF-A0A9X4B004-F1
#
_entry.id   AF-A0A9X4B004-F1
#
_cell.length_a   1.000
_cell.length_b   1.000
_cell.length_c   1.000
_cell.angle_alpha   90.00
_cell.angle_beta   90.00
_cell.angle_gamma   90.00
#
_symmetry.space_group_name_H-M   'P 1'
#
loop_
_entity.id
_entity.type
_entity.pdbx_description
1 polymer ?
#
loop_
_entity_poly.entity_id
_entity_poly.type
_entity_poly.pdbx_seq_one_letter_code
_entity_poly.pdbx_strand_id
1 'polypeptide(L)'
;MVDELRFMAVHELADVLRYARRVRAARGDKPTPELVSHVVDGVGRLFPTHQKGVPLSLVRAGLPSVPRTLLDKALLEAETRQLLRLEPVKLPAPFVEIGAGIQHERGLLYFALPR
;
A
#
# COMPACT_ATOMS: atom_id res chain seq x y z
N MET A 1 -17.04 -3.65 17.42
CA MET A 1 -16.77 -2.48 16.56
C MET A 1 -17.42 -1.19 17.05
N VAL A 2 -18.74 -1.13 17.31
CA VAL A 2 -19.36 0.11 17.84
C VAL A 2 -19.08 0.29 19.33
N ASP A 3 -19.09 -0.78 20.11
CA ASP A 3 -18.88 -0.71 21.57
C ASP A 3 -17.45 -0.37 21.99
N GLU A 4 -16.43 -0.75 21.21
CA GLU A 4 -15.04 -0.36 21.49
C GLU A 4 -14.83 1.16 21.37
N LEU A 5 -15.59 1.83 20.48
CA LEU A 5 -15.53 3.29 20.32
C LEU A 5 -16.17 4.05 21.50
N ARG A 6 -17.03 3.40 22.30
CA ARG A 6 -17.74 4.03 23.43
C ARG A 6 -16.84 4.29 24.64
N PHE A 7 -15.72 3.58 24.75
CA PHE A 7 -14.79 3.67 25.88
C PHE A 7 -13.49 4.43 25.55
N MET A 8 -13.31 4.89 24.31
CA MET A 8 -12.14 5.68 23.90
C MET A 8 -12.18 7.10 24.47
N ALA A 9 -11.01 7.64 24.81
CA ALA A 9 -10.88 9.04 25.16
C ALA A 9 -11.16 9.93 23.94
N VAL A 10 -11.63 11.17 24.20
CA VAL A 10 -12.09 12.10 23.15
C VAL A 10 -11.02 12.37 22.07
N HIS A 11 -9.73 12.35 22.44
CA HIS A 11 -8.62 12.55 21.50
C HIS A 11 -8.38 11.31 20.61
N GLU A 12 -8.43 10.11 21.16
CA GLU A 12 -8.33 8.85 20.41
C GLU A 12 -9.49 8.73 19.40
N LEU A 13 -10.71 9.04 19.84
CA LEU A 13 -11.89 9.08 18.98
C LEU A 13 -11.74 10.12 17.85
N ALA A 14 -11.14 11.28 18.12
CA ALA A 14 -10.87 12.31 17.11
C ALA A 14 -9.87 11.83 16.06
N ASP A 15 -8.83 11.09 16.44
CA ASP A 15 -7.86 10.51 15.50
C ASP A 15 -8.42 9.34 14.70
N VAL A 16 -9.22 8.46 15.32
CA VAL A 16 -9.97 7.41 14.61
C VAL A 16 -10.93 8.03 13.59
N LEU A 17 -11.65 9.09 13.95
CA LEU A 17 -12.52 9.82 13.03
C LEU A 17 -11.74 10.53 11.91
N ARG A 18 -10.57 11.09 12.20
CA ARG A 18 -9.67 11.72 11.22
C ARG A 18 -9.12 10.70 10.23
N TYR A 19 -8.69 9.54 10.71
CA TYR A 19 -8.28 8.40 9.89
C TYR A 19 -9.43 7.89 9.03
N ALA A 20 -10.60 7.62 9.62
CA ALA A 20 -11.79 7.17 8.90
C ALA A 20 -12.24 8.18 7.82
N ARG A 21 -12.17 9.49 8.09
CA ARG A 21 -12.44 10.54 7.09
C ARG A 21 -11.43 10.53 5.95
N ARG A 22 -10.11 10.38 6.22
CA ARG A 22 -9.08 10.25 5.17
C ARG A 22 -9.29 8.99 4.32
N VAL A 23 -9.54 7.84 4.95
CA VAL A 23 -9.83 6.57 4.27
C VAL A 23 -11.11 6.67 3.42
N ARG A 24 -12.15 7.36 3.92
CA ARG A 24 -13.41 7.58 3.20
C ARG A 24 -13.25 8.59 2.04
N ALA A 25 -12.42 9.62 2.19
CA ALA A 25 -12.09 10.57 1.11
C ALA A 25 -11.33 9.86 -0.03
N ALA A 26 -10.31 9.06 0.29
CA ALA A 26 -9.58 8.25 -0.70
C ALA A 26 -10.43 7.10 -1.32
N ARG A 27 -11.68 6.92 -0.89
CA ARG A 27 -12.61 5.87 -1.32
C ARG A 27 -13.40 6.29 -2.57
N GLY A 28 -12.69 6.79 -3.57
CA GLY A 28 -13.22 7.19 -4.87
C GLY A 28 -12.11 7.54 -5.85
N ASP A 29 -11.02 8.14 -5.35
CA ASP A 29 -9.87 8.55 -6.13
C ASP A 29 -9.29 7.42 -6.98
N LYS A 30 -9.19 7.66 -8.29
CA LYS A 30 -8.35 6.88 -9.19
C LYS A 30 -6.91 7.40 -9.07
N PRO A 31 -5.88 6.52 -9.16
CA PRO A 31 -4.50 6.98 -9.24
C PRO A 31 -4.33 7.83 -10.50
N THR A 32 -3.68 8.99 -10.38
CA THR A 32 -3.39 9.82 -11.54
C THR A 32 -2.26 9.19 -12.37
N PRO A 33 -2.13 9.49 -13.67
CA PRO A 33 -1.04 8.96 -14.49
C PRO A 33 0.35 9.24 -13.90
N GLU A 34 0.54 10.41 -13.30
CA GLU A 34 1.80 10.85 -12.69
C GLU A 34 2.14 10.01 -11.45
N LEU A 35 1.13 9.66 -10.63
CA LEU A 35 1.33 8.74 -9.51
C LEU A 35 1.70 7.33 -9.99
N VAL A 36 1.08 6.85 -11.07
CA VAL A 36 1.44 5.56 -11.67
C VAL A 36 2.88 5.58 -12.18
N SER A 37 3.29 6.65 -12.89
CA SER A 37 4.69 6.84 -13.31
C SER A 37 5.67 6.88 -12.13
N HIS A 38 5.38 7.66 -11.09
CA HIS A 38 6.23 7.73 -9.89
C HIS A 38 6.41 6.36 -9.19
N VAL A 39 5.37 5.52 -9.20
CA VAL A 39 5.46 4.14 -8.70
C VAL A 39 6.36 3.28 -9.58
N VAL A 40 6.19 3.32 -10.90
CA VAL A 40 7.03 2.58 -11.86
C VAL A 40 8.50 3.00 -11.73
N ASP A 41 8.78 4.30 -11.71
CA ASP A 41 10.14 4.85 -11.53
C ASP A 41 10.74 4.47 -10.18
N GLY A 42 9.92 4.46 -9.12
CA GLY A 42 10.32 4.03 -7.78
C GLY A 42 10.76 2.57 -7.75
N VAL A 43 9.99 1.67 -8.37
CA VAL A 43 10.36 0.26 -8.53
C VAL A 43 11.60 0.13 -9.40
N GLY A 44 11.68 0.84 -10.53
CA GLY A 44 12.84 0.82 -11.43
C GLY A 44 14.15 1.24 -10.75
N ARG A 45 14.12 2.26 -9.87
CA ARG A 45 15.29 2.67 -9.07
C ARG A 45 15.67 1.67 -7.98
N LEU A 46 14.71 0.97 -7.40
CA LEU A 46 14.94 0.00 -6.31
C LEU A 46 15.33 -1.41 -6.82
N PHE A 47 14.93 -1.77 -8.04
CA PHE A 47 15.13 -3.11 -8.59
C PHE A 47 16.61 -3.56 -8.72
N PRO A 48 17.59 -2.70 -9.11
CA PRO A 48 19.00 -3.10 -9.19
C PRO A 48 19.58 -3.64 -7.87
N THR A 49 19.06 -3.16 -6.73
CA THR A 49 19.44 -3.60 -5.38
C THR A 49 18.52 -4.69 -4.82
N HIS A 50 17.36 -4.92 -5.44
CA HIS A 50 16.34 -5.89 -5.04
C HIS A 50 15.94 -6.77 -6.22
N GLN A 51 16.93 -7.46 -6.82
CA GLN A 51 16.77 -8.21 -8.09
C GLN A 51 15.79 -9.39 -8.01
N LYS A 52 15.46 -9.87 -6.80
CA LYS A 52 14.41 -10.86 -6.54
C LYS A 52 12.99 -10.25 -6.52
N GLY A 53 12.88 -8.95 -6.79
CA GLY A 53 11.66 -8.15 -6.74
C GLY A 53 11.66 -7.15 -5.57
N VAL A 54 11.08 -5.97 -5.81
CA VAL A 54 11.07 -4.86 -4.86
C VAL A 54 9.95 -5.05 -3.82
N PRO A 55 10.24 -5.06 -2.51
CA PRO A 55 9.20 -5.11 -1.48
C PRO A 55 8.28 -3.89 -1.55
N LEU A 56 6.96 -4.10 -1.53
CA LEU A 56 6.00 -2.98 -1.53
C LEU A 56 6.14 -2.06 -0.30
N SER A 57 6.70 -2.54 0.81
CA SER A 57 7.06 -1.72 1.97
C SER A 57 8.09 -0.63 1.64
N LEU A 58 9.05 -0.90 0.75
CA LEU A 58 10.03 0.09 0.30
C LEU A 58 9.42 1.09 -0.69
N VAL A 59 8.54 0.62 -1.58
CA VAL A 59 7.77 1.50 -2.49
C VAL A 59 6.88 2.46 -1.68
N ARG A 60 6.23 1.96 -0.62
CA ARG A 60 5.47 2.75 0.36
C ARG A 60 6.35 3.78 1.09
N ALA A 61 7.52 3.38 1.57
CA ALA A 61 8.46 4.27 2.25
C ALA A 61 8.97 5.41 1.35
N GLY A 62 9.08 5.17 0.03
CA GLY A 62 9.44 6.20 -0.96
C GLY A 62 8.33 7.21 -1.28
N LEU A 63 7.07 6.95 -0.89
CA LEU A 63 5.91 7.81 -1.17
C LEU A 63 5.05 8.04 0.09
N PRO A 64 5.62 8.57 1.19
CA PRO A 64 4.97 8.61 2.51
C PRO A 64 3.77 9.57 2.59
N SER A 65 3.66 10.53 1.67
CA SER A 65 2.53 11.45 1.56
C SER A 65 1.33 10.87 0.81
N VAL A 66 1.50 9.76 0.08
CA VAL A 66 0.44 9.12 -0.70
C VAL A 66 -0.39 8.20 0.21
N PRO A 67 -1.73 8.35 0.27
CA PRO A 67 -2.57 7.42 1.00
C PRO A 67 -2.36 5.98 0.52
N ARG A 68 -2.12 5.04 1.45
CA ARG A 68 -1.82 3.64 1.12
C ARG A 68 -2.82 3.02 0.13
N THR A 69 -4.12 3.29 0.30
CA THR A 69 -5.18 2.80 -0.59
C THR A 69 -5.09 3.37 -2.01
N LEU A 70 -4.53 4.57 -2.19
CA LEU A 70 -4.30 5.18 -3.50
C LEU A 70 -3.02 4.65 -4.15
N LEU A 71 -1.98 4.39 -3.35
CA LEU A 71 -0.75 3.74 -3.79
C LEU A 71 -1.00 2.28 -4.23
N ASP A 72 -1.77 1.52 -3.45
CA ASP A 72 -2.14 0.13 -3.77
C ASP A 72 -2.98 0.09 -5.08
N LYS A 73 -3.85 1.09 -5.32
CA LYS A 73 -4.51 1.27 -6.62
C LYS A 73 -3.53 1.59 -7.76
N ALA A 74 -2.54 2.46 -7.52
CA ALA A 74 -1.53 2.83 -8.53
C ALA A 74 -0.67 1.62 -8.95
N LEU A 75 -0.31 0.75 -8.00
CA LEU A 75 0.39 -0.52 -8.26
C LEU A 75 -0.44 -1.46 -9.12
N LEU A 76 -1.73 -1.62 -8.81
CA LEU A 76 -2.66 -2.46 -9.59
C LEU A 76 -2.91 -1.88 -11.00
N GLU A 77 -2.97 -0.55 -11.14
CA GLU A 77 -3.08 0.14 -12.43
C GLU A 77 -1.81 -0.07 -13.28
N ALA A 78 -0.62 0.04 -12.68
CA ALA A 78 0.66 -0.23 -13.34
C ALA A 78 0.78 -1.68 -13.83
N GLU A 79 0.30 -2.65 -13.04
CA GLU A 79 0.23 -4.05 -13.44
C GLU A 79 -0.79 -4.29 -14.57
N THR A 80 -1.98 -3.66 -14.49
CA THR A 80 -3.01 -3.74 -15.53
C THR A 80 -2.50 -3.19 -16.86
N ARG A 81 -1.68 -2.14 -16.83
CA ARG A 81 -0.99 -1.56 -17.99
C ARG A 81 0.27 -2.31 -18.42
N GLN A 82 0.60 -3.43 -17.78
CA GLN A 82 1.79 -4.24 -18.04
C GLN A 82 3.12 -3.48 -17.87
N LEU A 83 3.14 -2.41 -17.06
CA LEU A 83 4.35 -1.65 -16.71
C LEU A 83 5.12 -2.28 -15.55
N LEU A 84 4.40 -3.02 -14.70
CA LEU A 84 4.95 -3.82 -13.60
C LEU A 84 4.38 -5.25 -13.65
N ARG A 85 4.99 -6.14 -12.88
CA ARG A 85 4.43 -7.43 -12.46
C ARG A 85 4.43 -7.49 -10.95
N LEU A 86 3.30 -7.81 -10.33
CA LEU A 86 3.21 -8.05 -8.89
C LEU A 86 3.27 -9.56 -8.66
N GLU A 87 4.33 -10.05 -8.02
CA GLU A 87 4.45 -11.46 -7.64
C GLU A 87 4.12 -11.67 -6.16
N PRO A 88 3.19 -12.58 -5.80
CA PRO A 88 2.84 -12.83 -4.41
C PRO A 88 4.03 -13.46 -3.67
N VAL A 89 4.35 -12.91 -2.51
CA VAL A 89 5.48 -13.34 -1.68
C VAL A 89 5.16 -14.67 -1.02
N LYS A 90 5.70 -15.77 -1.54
CA LYS A 90 5.71 -17.07 -0.86
C LYS A 90 6.85 -17.10 0.17
N LEU A 91 6.63 -16.52 1.35
CA LEU A 91 7.55 -16.64 2.49
C LEU A 91 6.87 -17.24 3.73
N PRO A 92 7.55 -18.12 4.48
CA PRO A 92 7.13 -18.56 5.82
C PRO A 92 7.51 -17.54 6.91
N ALA A 93 7.95 -16.33 6.54
CA ALA A 93 8.51 -15.34 7.43
C ALA A 93 7.45 -14.34 7.91
N PRO A 94 7.44 -13.94 9.20
CA PRO A 94 6.51 -12.97 9.72
C PRO A 94 6.89 -11.57 9.22
N PHE A 95 6.32 -11.16 8.09
CA PHE A 95 6.26 -9.73 7.78
C PHE A 95 5.57 -9.01 8.93
N VAL A 96 6.11 -7.86 9.34
CA VAL A 96 5.49 -6.96 10.34
C VAL A 96 4.04 -6.65 9.99
N GLU A 97 3.70 -6.70 8.69
CA GLU A 97 2.35 -6.50 8.16
C GLU A 97 1.36 -7.60 8.59
N ILE A 98 1.79 -8.85 8.77
CA ILE A 98 0.96 -9.93 9.35
C ILE A 98 0.73 -9.65 10.84
N GLY A 99 1.77 -9.24 11.58
CA GLY A 99 1.66 -8.79 12.97
C GLY A 99 0.77 -7.55 13.14
N ALA A 100 0.66 -6.73 12.10
CA ALA A 100 -0.24 -5.58 12.01
C ALA A 100 -1.63 -5.92 11.44
N GLY A 101 -1.99 -7.21 11.33
CA GLY A 101 -3.32 -7.68 10.94
C GLY A 101 -3.68 -7.56 9.45
N ILE A 102 -2.70 -7.34 8.57
CA ILE A 102 -2.94 -7.20 7.12
C ILE A 102 -2.98 -8.59 6.48
N GLN A 103 -4.18 -9.13 6.28
CA GLN A 103 -4.39 -10.42 5.60
C GLN A 103 -4.40 -10.29 4.07
N HIS A 104 -3.98 -11.36 3.40
CA HIS A 104 -4.08 -11.57 1.94
C HIS A 104 -5.55 -11.88 1.56
N GLU A 105 -6.11 -11.49 0.42
CA GLU A 105 -5.60 -11.79 -0.93
C GLU A 105 -5.30 -10.60 -1.86
N ARG A 106 -5.65 -9.36 -1.51
CA ARG A 106 -5.27 -8.16 -2.28
C ARG A 106 -4.81 -6.98 -1.39
N GLY A 107 -3.97 -7.29 -0.38
CA GLY A 107 -3.75 -6.44 0.80
C GLY A 107 -2.45 -5.64 1.00
N LEU A 108 -1.27 -5.88 0.42
CA LEU A 108 -0.75 -6.83 -0.57
C LEU A 108 0.61 -7.30 -0.02
N LEU A 109 0.89 -8.61 0.05
CA LEU A 109 2.24 -9.15 0.29
C LEU A 109 2.85 -9.58 -1.05
N TYR A 110 3.30 -8.61 -1.83
CA TYR A 110 3.82 -8.82 -3.18
C TYR A 110 5.23 -8.21 -3.32
N PHE A 111 6.02 -8.74 -4.24
CA PHE A 111 7.14 -8.03 -4.83
C PHE A 111 6.67 -7.33 -6.12
N ALA A 112 7.09 -6.09 -6.32
CA ALA A 112 6.95 -5.41 -7.61
C ALA A 112 8.22 -5.65 -8.44
N LEU A 113 8.05 -6.10 -9.68
CA LEU A 113 9.11 -6.22 -10.66
C LEU A 113 8.84 -5.30 -11.85
N PRO A 114 9.87 -4.66 -12.44
CA PRO A 114 9.79 -4.07 -13.76
C PRO A 114 9.34 -5.11 -14.80
N ARG A 115 8.75 -4.63 -15.90
CA ARG A 115 8.43 -5.40 -17.10
C ARG A 115 9.47 -5.19 -18.20
#